data_AF-A0A4Y1QWG8-F1
#
_entry.id   AF-A0A4Y1QWG8-F1
#
_cell.length_a   1.000
_cell.length_b   1.000
_cell.length_c   1.000
_cell.angle_alpha   90.00
_cell.angle_beta   90.00
_cell.angle_gamma   90.00
#
_symmetry.space_group_name_H-M   'P 1'
#
loop_
_entity.id
_entity.type
_entity.pdbx_description
1 polymer ?
#
loop_
_entity_poly.entity_id
_entity_poly.type
_entity_poly.pdbx_seq_one_letter_code
_entity_poly.pdbx_strand_id
1 'polypeptide(L)'
;MAAIIPHSPFLLLLFSLLAIFFVIPIQSQVPANQTFKFINQGEFEDGNVEYHSTYRVIQTNAYTFYRYPFRLCFYNTTPDSYVFAIRAGVPRDLGLMRWVWDANRNHPVHEKATLSFGTDGNLVLGEADGTVVWQTNTANKGVTGIKLLGNGNLVLHDKNGKFIWQSFDYPTDTLLLGQSVKTNGRNKLVSRKSDADGSDGPYSLLLDHKGFAMYLNNSGKLLVYGGGEAATMEVL
;
A
#
# COMPACT_ATOMS: atom_id res chain seq x y z
N MET A 1 11.06 58.20 56.78
CA MET A 1 9.83 57.98 56.00
C MET A 1 10.19 57.06 54.84
N ALA A 2 9.80 55.78 54.91
CA ALA A 2 10.07 54.80 53.86
C ALA A 2 8.82 54.66 52.98
N ALA A 3 8.97 54.87 51.67
CA ALA A 3 7.88 54.76 50.70
C ALA A 3 7.64 53.29 50.34
N ILE A 4 6.43 52.81 50.60
CA ILE A 4 5.97 51.47 50.20
C ILE A 4 5.46 51.58 48.77
N ILE A 5 6.16 50.94 47.83
CA ILE A 5 5.72 50.81 46.43
C ILE A 5 4.65 49.70 46.39
N PRO A 6 3.42 49.95 45.91
CA PRO A 6 2.43 48.89 45.79
C PRO A 6 2.78 47.99 44.60
N HIS A 7 3.09 46.73 44.87
CA HIS A 7 3.21 45.71 43.84
C HIS A 7 1.82 45.40 43.28
N SER A 8 1.54 45.92 42.08
CA SER A 8 0.30 45.63 41.36
C SER A 8 0.26 44.14 40.98
N PRO A 9 -0.75 43.36 41.41
CA PRO A 9 -0.91 41.96 41.01
C PRO A 9 -1.26 41.81 39.53
N PHE A 10 -1.56 42.93 38.84
CA PHE A 10 -1.95 42.94 37.43
C PHE A 10 -0.78 42.63 36.48
N LEU A 11 0.47 42.89 36.89
CA LEU A 11 1.64 42.61 36.05
C LEU A 11 2.00 41.12 36.01
N LEU A 12 1.68 40.36 37.07
CA LEU A 12 1.92 38.91 37.14
C LEU A 12 0.87 38.11 36.33
N LEU A 13 -0.36 38.63 36.20
CA LEU A 13 -1.39 38.00 35.36
C LEU A 13 -1.13 38.19 33.85
N LEU A 14 -0.42 39.25 33.46
CA LEU A 14 -0.11 39.51 32.05
C LEU A 14 0.96 38.55 31.50
N PHE A 15 1.82 38.00 32.36
CA PHE A 15 2.80 36.99 31.98
C PHE A 15 2.25 35.55 31.99
N SER A 16 1.19 35.25 32.74
CA SER A 16 0.57 33.92 32.73
C SER A 16 -0.33 33.66 31.50
N LEU A 17 -0.77 34.72 30.82
CA LEU A 17 -1.57 34.63 29.58
C LEU A 17 -0.75 34.49 28.30
N LEU A 18 0.57 34.68 28.33
CA LEU A 18 1.46 34.49 27.17
C LEU A 18 2.06 33.07 27.06
N ALA A 19 1.79 32.19 28.01
CA ALA A 19 2.29 30.81 28.02
C ALA A 19 1.28 29.79 27.45
N ILE A 20 0.35 30.22 26.59
CA ILE A 20 -0.27 29.29 25.65
C ILE A 20 0.80 29.01 24.60
N PHE A 21 1.69 28.08 24.94
CA PHE A 21 2.58 27.44 23.99
C PHE A 21 1.70 27.00 22.82
N PHE A 22 1.82 27.68 21.68
CA PHE A 22 1.53 27.06 20.40
C PHE A 22 2.52 25.90 20.28
N VAL A 23 2.14 24.75 20.82
CA VAL A 23 2.75 23.48 20.44
C VAL A 23 2.31 23.31 18.98
N ILE A 24 3.08 23.86 18.05
CA ILE A 24 2.93 23.51 16.64
C ILE A 24 3.33 22.03 16.60
N PRO A 25 2.39 21.10 16.36
CA PRO A 25 2.80 19.71 16.19
C PRO A 25 3.70 19.69 14.95
N ILE A 26 5.01 19.53 15.13
CA ILE A 26 5.91 19.26 14.02
C ILE A 26 5.52 17.88 13.52
N GLN A 27 4.71 17.88 12.47
CA GLN A 27 4.32 16.66 11.83
C GLN A 27 5.54 16.09 11.12
N SER A 28 5.81 14.80 11.37
CA SER A 28 6.92 14.12 10.70
C SER A 28 6.66 14.09 9.19
N GLN A 29 7.65 14.54 8.42
CA GLN A 29 7.62 14.58 6.96
C GLN A 29 8.67 13.62 6.38
N VAL A 30 8.45 13.20 5.15
CA VAL A 30 9.45 12.45 4.40
C VAL A 30 10.58 13.41 4.00
N PRO A 31 11.86 13.09 4.27
CA PRO A 31 12.99 13.88 3.81
C PRO A 31 12.96 14.06 2.29
N ALA A 32 13.29 15.26 1.77
CA ALA A 32 13.20 15.54 0.34
C ALA A 32 14.02 14.56 -0.52
N ASN A 33 15.19 14.11 -0.06
CA ASN A 33 16.04 13.12 -0.73
C ASN A 33 15.49 11.67 -0.68
N GLN A 34 14.41 11.44 0.06
CA GLN A 34 13.66 10.19 0.15
C GLN A 34 12.29 10.28 -0.54
N THR A 35 11.99 11.40 -1.19
CA THR A 35 10.82 11.52 -2.08
C THR A 35 11.17 11.04 -3.49
N PHE A 36 10.15 10.72 -4.29
CA PHE A 36 10.36 10.42 -5.70
C PHE A 36 9.13 10.71 -6.54
N LYS A 37 9.35 10.87 -7.85
CA LYS A 37 8.33 10.80 -8.89
C LYS A 37 8.85 9.92 -10.01
N PHE A 38 8.24 8.75 -10.18
CA PHE A 38 8.52 7.81 -11.25
C PHE A 38 7.49 8.03 -12.37
N ILE A 39 7.94 8.10 -13.62
CA ILE A 39 7.08 8.20 -14.80
C ILE A 39 7.06 6.83 -15.46
N ASN A 40 5.88 6.24 -15.60
CA ASN A 40 5.67 4.97 -16.28
C ASN A 40 5.83 5.15 -17.79
N GLN A 41 7.06 5.07 -18.28
CA GLN A 41 7.41 5.16 -19.68
C GLN A 41 8.67 4.37 -20.03
N GLY A 42 8.83 4.06 -21.32
CA GLY A 42 10.00 3.37 -21.86
C GLY A 42 9.73 1.91 -22.24
N GLU A 43 10.81 1.19 -22.50
CA GLU A 43 10.75 -0.20 -22.93
C GLU A 43 10.31 -1.14 -21.80
N PHE A 44 9.67 -2.24 -22.17
CA PHE A 44 9.37 -3.32 -21.24
C PHE A 44 10.56 -4.25 -21.04
N GLU A 45 10.64 -4.81 -19.85
CA GLU A 45 11.49 -5.97 -19.59
C GLU A 45 10.78 -7.25 -20.08
N ASP A 46 11.60 -8.18 -20.56
CA ASP A 46 11.18 -9.52 -20.95
C ASP A 46 11.33 -10.51 -19.77
N GLY A 47 10.64 -11.63 -19.84
CA GLY A 47 10.73 -12.72 -18.88
C GLY A 47 9.51 -13.62 -18.86
N ASN A 48 9.67 -14.80 -18.26
CA ASN A 48 8.56 -15.71 -18.02
C ASN A 48 7.68 -15.19 -16.88
N VAL A 49 6.69 -14.37 -17.21
CA VAL A 49 5.79 -13.72 -16.25
C VAL A 49 4.37 -14.24 -16.44
N GLU A 50 3.67 -14.38 -15.31
CA GLU A 50 2.26 -14.73 -15.24
C GLU A 50 1.41 -13.88 -16.19
N TYR A 51 0.44 -14.55 -16.84
CA TYR A 51 -0.44 -13.96 -17.84
C TYR A 51 0.25 -13.47 -19.12
N HIS A 52 1.50 -13.87 -19.37
CA HIS A 52 2.31 -13.38 -20.50
C HIS A 52 2.40 -11.85 -20.53
N SER A 53 2.31 -11.20 -19.36
CA SER A 53 2.35 -9.75 -19.25
C SER A 53 3.76 -9.23 -19.49
N THR A 54 3.86 -8.03 -20.05
CA THR A 54 5.09 -7.23 -20.04
C THR A 54 5.13 -6.32 -18.81
N TYR A 55 6.32 -5.88 -18.41
CA TYR A 55 6.47 -5.09 -17.20
C TYR A 55 7.62 -4.08 -17.26
N ARG A 56 7.55 -3.05 -16.43
CA ARG A 56 8.61 -2.07 -16.17
C ARG A 56 8.95 -2.11 -14.70
N VAL A 57 10.23 -2.21 -14.36
CA VAL A 57 10.67 -2.15 -12.97
C VAL A 57 10.65 -0.71 -12.47
N ILE A 58 10.14 -0.52 -11.25
CA ILE A 58 10.15 0.78 -10.59
C ILE A 58 11.46 0.91 -9.83
N GLN A 59 12.33 1.78 -10.33
CA GLN A 59 13.57 2.17 -9.70
C GLN A 59 13.70 3.69 -9.74
N THR A 60 14.18 4.26 -8.64
CA THR A 60 14.38 5.70 -8.46
C THR A 60 15.78 5.94 -7.92
N ASN A 61 16.19 7.20 -7.83
CA ASN A 61 17.48 7.56 -7.23
C ASN A 61 17.58 7.14 -5.75
N ALA A 62 16.45 7.18 -5.02
CA ALA A 62 16.42 6.86 -3.60
C ALA A 62 16.14 5.37 -3.31
N TYR A 63 15.49 4.65 -4.24
CA TYR A 63 15.00 3.30 -3.99
C TYR A 63 15.13 2.39 -5.21
N THR A 64 15.63 1.18 -4.98
CA THR A 64 15.63 0.09 -5.97
C THR A 64 14.36 -0.76 -5.94
N PHE A 65 13.57 -0.65 -4.87
CA PHE A 65 12.37 -1.45 -4.59
C PHE A 65 12.52 -2.94 -4.92
N TYR A 66 13.69 -3.49 -4.60
CA TYR A 66 14.00 -4.89 -4.76
C TYR A 66 14.37 -5.51 -3.44
N ARG A 67 13.62 -6.54 -3.05
CA ARG A 67 13.94 -7.34 -1.89
C ARG A 67 13.62 -8.79 -2.21
N TYR A 68 14.67 -9.56 -2.50
CA TYR A 68 14.55 -10.94 -2.97
C TYR A 68 13.45 -11.73 -2.23
N PRO A 69 12.52 -12.39 -2.95
CA PRO A 69 12.35 -12.43 -4.42
C PRO A 69 11.39 -11.36 -4.99
N PHE A 70 11.06 -10.31 -4.22
CA PHE A 70 10.03 -9.33 -4.55
C PHE A 70 10.56 -8.06 -5.20
N ARG A 71 9.75 -7.47 -6.09
CA ARG A 71 10.06 -6.21 -6.77
C ARG A 71 8.80 -5.41 -7.11
N LEU A 72 8.89 -4.08 -7.04
CA LEU A 72 7.84 -3.18 -7.55
C LEU A 72 7.94 -2.98 -9.05
N CYS A 73 6.80 -3.06 -9.73
CA CYS A 73 6.70 -2.93 -11.17
C CYS A 73 5.41 -2.21 -11.59
N PHE A 74 5.41 -1.70 -12.82
CA PHE A 74 4.20 -1.59 -13.62
C PHE A 74 4.11 -2.82 -14.54
N TYR A 75 2.93 -3.37 -14.75
CA TYR A 75 2.73 -4.39 -15.79
C TYR A 75 1.45 -4.14 -16.57
N ASN A 76 1.35 -4.79 -17.71
CA ASN A 76 0.18 -4.74 -18.58
C ASN A 76 -0.16 -6.12 -19.14
N THR A 77 -1.43 -6.51 -19.03
CA THR A 77 -2.01 -7.66 -19.76
C THR A 77 -2.81 -7.21 -20.99
N THR A 78 -3.13 -5.91 -21.06
CA THR A 78 -3.84 -5.26 -22.18
C THR A 78 -2.98 -4.08 -22.67
N PRO A 79 -2.88 -3.84 -23.99
CA PRO A 79 -2.13 -2.69 -24.51
C PRO A 79 -2.60 -1.38 -23.88
N ASP A 80 -1.63 -0.51 -23.54
CA ASP A 80 -1.87 0.84 -23.00
C ASP A 80 -2.62 0.90 -21.65
N SER A 81 -2.67 -0.22 -20.92
CA SER A 81 -3.32 -0.31 -19.59
C SER A 81 -2.35 -0.91 -18.57
N TYR A 82 -1.96 -0.10 -17.59
CA TYR A 82 -0.89 -0.43 -16.64
C TYR A 82 -1.39 -0.53 -15.20
N VAL A 83 -0.86 -1.53 -14.50
CA VAL A 83 -1.13 -1.80 -13.09
C VAL A 83 0.16 -1.69 -12.29
N PHE A 84 0.14 -0.87 -11.23
CA PHE A 84 1.20 -0.81 -10.23
C PHE A 84 1.09 -2.03 -9.29
N ALA A 85 2.18 -2.79 -9.18
CA ALA A 85 2.14 -4.10 -8.55
C ALA A 85 3.45 -4.51 -7.85
N ILE A 86 3.33 -5.57 -7.04
CA ILE A 86 4.46 -6.34 -6.51
C ILE A 86 4.54 -7.65 -7.28
N ARG A 87 5.71 -7.95 -7.84
CA ARG A 87 6.02 -9.24 -8.46
C ARG A 87 6.93 -10.06 -7.58
N ALA A 88 6.68 -11.36 -7.52
CA ALA A 88 7.53 -12.35 -6.88
C ALA A 88 8.23 -13.22 -7.95
N GLY A 89 9.53 -13.44 -7.78
CA GLY A 89 10.35 -14.26 -8.66
C GLY A 89 11.46 -13.47 -9.36
N VAL A 90 12.43 -14.20 -9.90
CA VAL A 90 13.67 -13.64 -10.44
C VAL A 90 13.75 -13.96 -11.93
N PRO A 91 14.00 -12.98 -12.82
CA PRO A 91 13.97 -13.22 -14.28
C PRO A 91 14.98 -14.26 -14.76
N ARG A 92 16.10 -14.44 -14.03
CA ARG A 92 17.19 -15.35 -14.41
C ARG A 92 16.99 -16.79 -13.93
N ASP A 93 16.00 -17.06 -13.09
CA ASP A 93 15.83 -18.38 -12.46
C ASP A 93 14.91 -19.31 -13.29
N LEU A 94 14.56 -18.92 -14.53
CA LEU A 94 13.66 -19.60 -15.49
C LEU A 94 12.23 -19.91 -15.00
N GLY A 95 11.98 -19.79 -13.69
CA GLY A 95 10.68 -19.97 -13.07
C GLY A 95 9.70 -18.85 -13.42
N LEU A 96 8.42 -19.21 -13.42
CA LEU A 96 7.32 -18.26 -13.62
C LEU A 96 7.31 -17.20 -12.50
N MET A 97 7.47 -15.94 -12.89
CA MET A 97 7.28 -14.79 -12.00
C MET A 97 5.79 -14.49 -11.86
N ARG A 98 5.34 -14.20 -10.63
CA ARG A 98 3.91 -14.01 -10.29
C ARG A 98 3.60 -12.60 -9.82
N TRP A 99 2.41 -12.12 -10.14
CA TRP A 99 1.86 -10.88 -9.59
C TRP A 99 1.18 -11.20 -8.27
N VAL A 100 1.71 -10.69 -7.16
CA VAL A 100 1.26 -11.08 -5.82
C VAL A 100 0.48 -9.98 -5.10
N TRP A 101 0.42 -8.78 -5.70
CA TRP A 101 -0.34 -7.65 -5.20
C TRP A 101 -0.50 -6.59 -6.31
N ASP A 102 -1.69 -5.99 -6.42
CA ASP A 102 -2.02 -4.93 -7.37
C ASP A 102 -2.65 -3.74 -6.63
N ALA A 103 -2.23 -2.52 -6.96
CA ALA A 103 -2.81 -1.30 -6.40
C ALA A 103 -4.12 -0.90 -7.08
N ASN A 104 -4.12 -0.94 -8.42
CA ASN A 104 -5.12 -0.29 -9.26
C ASN A 104 -5.67 -1.21 -10.36
N ARG A 105 -5.75 -2.54 -10.11
CA ARG A 105 -6.24 -3.52 -11.08
C ARG A 105 -7.67 -3.26 -11.61
N ASN A 106 -8.49 -2.52 -10.87
CA ASN A 106 -9.83 -2.10 -11.31
C ASN A 106 -9.85 -0.77 -12.09
N HIS A 107 -8.79 0.02 -11.97
CA HIS A 107 -8.62 1.30 -12.66
C HIS A 107 -7.18 1.40 -13.19
N PRO A 108 -6.84 0.66 -14.26
CA PRO A 108 -5.53 0.75 -14.89
C PRO A 108 -5.22 2.19 -15.34
N VAL A 109 -3.94 2.57 -15.28
CA VAL A 109 -3.46 3.86 -15.76
C VAL A 109 -2.83 3.74 -17.14
N HIS A 110 -2.55 4.85 -17.80
CA HIS A 110 -2.02 4.87 -19.16
C HIS A 110 -0.52 5.24 -19.21
N GLU A 111 0.02 5.28 -20.43
CA GLU A 111 1.41 5.71 -20.67
C GLU A 111 1.68 7.08 -20.03
N LYS A 112 2.89 7.25 -19.48
CA LYS A 112 3.31 8.46 -18.74
C LYS A 112 2.56 8.74 -17.43
N ALA A 113 1.73 7.81 -16.95
CA ALA A 113 1.23 7.85 -15.58
C ALA A 113 2.39 7.93 -14.57
N THR A 114 2.13 8.52 -13.40
CA THR A 114 3.18 8.82 -12.43
C THR A 114 2.90 8.18 -11.08
N LEU A 115 3.91 7.51 -10.52
CA LEU A 115 3.92 7.08 -9.12
C LEU A 115 4.81 8.03 -8.33
N SER A 116 4.22 8.72 -7.36
CA SER A 116 4.91 9.75 -6.59
C SER A 116 4.80 9.50 -5.10
N PHE A 117 5.90 9.71 -4.38
CA PHE A 117 5.95 9.67 -2.93
C PHE A 117 6.43 11.04 -2.43
N GLY A 118 5.51 11.80 -1.86
CA GLY A 118 5.71 13.21 -1.50
C GLY A 118 6.27 13.43 -0.10
N THR A 119 6.62 14.69 0.20
CA THR A 119 7.06 15.11 1.55
C THR A 119 5.95 14.98 2.61
N ASP A 120 4.69 15.03 2.18
CA ASP A 120 3.51 14.75 3.00
C ASP A 120 3.38 13.26 3.39
N GLY A 121 4.18 12.39 2.78
CA GLY A 121 4.20 10.96 3.06
C GLY A 121 3.06 10.18 2.40
N ASN A 122 2.44 10.73 1.36
CA ASN A 122 1.46 10.01 0.55
C ASN A 122 2.14 9.33 -0.65
N LEU A 123 1.77 8.08 -0.92
CA LEU A 123 2.12 7.41 -2.17
C LEU A 123 0.92 7.52 -3.11
N VAL A 124 1.10 8.21 -4.24
CA VAL A 124 0.05 8.59 -5.18
C VAL A 124 0.38 8.07 -6.57
N LEU A 125 -0.57 7.34 -7.15
CA LEU A 125 -0.60 6.96 -8.55
C LEU A 125 -1.61 7.86 -9.28
N GLY A 126 -1.14 8.58 -10.29
CA GLY A 126 -1.99 9.44 -11.11
C GLY A 126 -1.69 9.31 -12.60
N GLU A 127 -2.67 9.69 -13.41
CA GLU A 127 -2.53 9.79 -14.87
C GLU A 127 -1.54 10.89 -15.28
N ALA A 128 -1.19 10.92 -16.57
CA ALA A 128 -0.28 11.91 -17.13
C ALA A 128 -0.78 13.36 -16.96
N ASP A 129 -2.10 13.57 -16.89
CA ASP A 129 -2.74 14.87 -16.66
C ASP A 129 -2.82 15.27 -15.18
N GLY A 130 -2.39 14.38 -14.27
CA GLY A 130 -2.44 14.58 -12.82
C GLY A 130 -3.69 14.05 -12.13
N THR A 131 -4.64 13.44 -12.85
CA THR A 131 -5.82 12.79 -12.26
C THR A 131 -5.37 11.65 -11.34
N VAL A 132 -5.75 11.72 -10.05
CA VAL A 132 -5.39 10.69 -9.07
C VAL A 132 -6.25 9.44 -9.30
N VAL A 133 -5.61 8.30 -9.51
CA VAL A 133 -6.27 7.00 -9.73
C VAL A 133 -6.22 6.12 -8.50
N TRP A 134 -5.10 6.14 -7.77
CA TRP A 134 -4.95 5.39 -6.53
C TRP A 134 -4.00 6.11 -5.57
N GLN A 135 -4.21 5.96 -4.27
CA GLN A 135 -3.31 6.49 -3.25
C GLN A 135 -3.45 5.77 -1.91
N THR A 136 -2.40 5.84 -1.09
CA THR A 136 -2.38 5.26 0.26
C THR A 136 -3.21 6.04 1.28
N ASN A 137 -3.62 7.28 0.96
CA ASN A 137 -4.31 8.21 1.86
C ASN A 137 -3.52 8.45 3.16
N THR A 138 -2.20 8.60 3.04
CA THR A 138 -1.29 8.80 4.18
C THR A 138 -0.72 10.21 4.28
N ALA A 139 -1.17 11.12 3.40
CA ALA A 139 -0.81 12.54 3.43
C ALA A 139 -0.96 13.09 4.85
N ASN A 140 0.13 13.64 5.40
CA ASN A 140 0.17 14.21 6.73
C ASN A 140 -0.36 13.21 7.79
N LYS A 141 0.12 11.96 7.76
CA LYS A 141 -0.13 10.96 8.83
C LYS A 141 1.15 10.51 9.54
N GLY A 142 2.22 11.31 9.43
CA GLY A 142 3.49 11.07 10.12
C GLY A 142 4.37 10.01 9.46
N VAL A 143 4.14 9.70 8.19
CA VAL A 143 5.02 8.84 7.39
C VAL A 143 6.37 9.55 7.20
N THR A 144 7.44 8.79 7.41
CA THR A 144 8.82 9.25 7.20
C THR A 144 9.58 8.44 6.16
N GLY A 145 9.02 7.31 5.72
CA GLY A 145 9.68 6.46 4.74
C GLY A 145 8.79 5.36 4.20
N ILE A 146 9.28 4.76 3.11
CA ILE A 146 8.66 3.65 2.40
C ILE A 146 9.69 2.53 2.23
N LYS A 147 9.27 1.27 2.36
CA LYS A 147 10.14 0.10 2.13
C LYS A 147 9.35 -1.11 1.64
N LEU A 148 9.97 -1.89 0.75
CA LEU A 148 9.53 -3.24 0.41
C LEU A 148 10.27 -4.24 1.31
N LEU A 149 9.51 -5.02 2.08
CA LEU A 149 10.04 -6.03 3.01
C LEU A 149 10.32 -7.37 2.32
N GLY A 150 11.12 -8.22 2.96
CA GLY A 150 11.54 -9.53 2.42
C GLY A 150 10.43 -10.57 2.32
N ASN A 151 9.27 -10.29 2.90
CA ASN A 151 8.06 -11.08 2.74
C ASN A 151 7.10 -10.52 1.67
N GLY A 152 7.50 -9.47 0.94
CA GLY A 152 6.68 -8.83 -0.10
C GLY A 152 5.75 -7.75 0.43
N ASN A 153 5.79 -7.42 1.72
CA ASN A 153 4.97 -6.35 2.27
C ASN A 153 5.57 -4.96 1.93
N LEU A 154 4.83 -4.15 1.18
CA LEU A 154 5.17 -2.75 0.93
C LEU A 154 4.60 -1.92 2.08
N VAL A 155 5.45 -1.21 2.82
CA VAL A 155 5.03 -0.47 4.01
C VAL A 155 5.46 0.99 3.95
N LEU A 156 4.58 1.87 4.41
CA LEU A 156 4.88 3.25 4.76
C LEU A 156 4.92 3.33 6.29
N HIS A 157 5.99 3.89 6.84
CA HIS A 157 6.25 3.84 8.28
C HIS A 157 6.62 5.21 8.86
N ASP A 158 6.41 5.35 10.17
CA ASP A 158 6.85 6.51 10.93
C ASP A 158 8.33 6.40 11.36
N LYS A 159 8.80 7.43 12.09
CA LYS A 159 10.16 7.51 12.62
C LYS A 159 10.54 6.39 13.60
N ASN A 160 9.54 5.77 14.23
CA ASN A 160 9.73 4.65 15.17
C ASN A 160 9.63 3.30 14.45
N GLY A 161 9.43 3.30 13.13
CA GLY A 161 9.27 2.09 12.33
C GLY A 161 7.87 1.49 12.40
N LYS A 162 6.90 2.14 13.05
CA LYS A 162 5.50 1.69 13.09
C LYS A 162 4.89 1.87 11.70
N PHE A 163 4.16 0.85 11.24
CA PHE A 163 3.48 0.91 9.96
C PHE A 163 2.26 1.84 10.05
N ILE A 164 2.23 2.82 9.15
CA ILE A 164 1.09 3.73 8.95
C ILE A 164 0.18 3.18 7.85
N TRP A 165 0.78 2.54 6.85
CA TRP A 165 0.09 1.81 5.80
C TRP A 165 0.92 0.60 5.37
N GLN A 166 0.26 -0.48 4.96
CA GLN A 166 0.93 -1.66 4.42
C GLN A 166 0.06 -2.36 3.36
N SER A 167 0.70 -2.92 2.32
CA SER A 167 -0.01 -3.63 1.24
C SER A 167 -0.75 -4.87 1.75
N PHE A 168 -0.25 -5.49 2.82
CA PHE A 168 -0.85 -6.67 3.43
C PHE A 168 -2.27 -6.45 3.98
N ASP A 169 -2.64 -5.21 4.32
CA ASP A 169 -4.00 -4.85 4.74
C ASP A 169 -4.98 -4.68 3.55
N TYR A 170 -4.46 -4.68 2.32
CA TYR A 170 -5.20 -4.52 1.07
C TYR A 170 -4.85 -5.64 0.08
N PRO A 171 -5.14 -6.92 0.40
CA PRO A 171 -4.83 -8.03 -0.49
C PRO A 171 -5.55 -7.97 -1.83
N THR A 172 -5.01 -8.68 -2.83
CA THR A 172 -5.66 -8.97 -4.11
C THR A 172 -6.15 -10.42 -4.15
N ASP A 173 -5.61 -11.28 -5.01
CA ASP A 173 -5.96 -12.70 -5.15
C ASP A 173 -4.99 -13.64 -4.43
N THR A 174 -3.88 -13.12 -3.91
CA THR A 174 -2.78 -13.90 -3.32
C THR A 174 -2.62 -13.60 -1.83
N LEU A 175 -2.40 -14.65 -1.03
CA LEU A 175 -2.02 -14.55 0.38
C LEU A 175 -0.53 -14.90 0.55
N LEU A 176 0.27 -13.96 1.00
CA LEU A 176 1.71 -14.16 1.21
C LEU A 176 2.04 -14.62 2.64
N LEU A 177 3.22 -15.22 2.82
CA LEU A 177 3.70 -15.62 4.14
C LEU A 177 3.84 -14.40 5.06
N GLY A 178 3.26 -14.50 6.27
CA GLY A 178 3.20 -13.41 7.24
C GLY A 178 2.08 -12.40 6.99
N GLN A 179 1.28 -12.58 5.93
CA GLN A 179 0.03 -11.85 5.75
C GLN A 179 -1.10 -12.54 6.51
N SER A 180 -1.98 -11.75 7.14
CA SER A 180 -3.13 -12.28 7.88
C SER A 180 -4.42 -11.69 7.34
N VAL A 181 -5.36 -12.57 6.98
CA VAL A 181 -6.76 -12.21 6.77
C VAL A 181 -7.44 -12.19 8.14
N LYS A 182 -8.13 -11.10 8.49
CA LYS A 182 -8.71 -10.95 9.83
C LYS A 182 -10.21 -11.21 9.80
N THR A 183 -10.73 -11.92 10.79
CA THR A 183 -12.18 -12.00 11.03
C THR A 183 -12.71 -10.60 11.28
N ASN A 184 -13.77 -10.19 10.58
CA ASN A 184 -14.32 -8.83 10.58
C ASN A 184 -13.37 -7.74 10.04
N GLY A 185 -12.25 -8.14 9.42
CA GLY A 185 -11.39 -7.25 8.66
C GLY A 185 -12.03 -6.89 7.31
N ARG A 186 -11.61 -5.74 6.75
CA ARG A 186 -11.97 -5.38 5.37
C ARG A 186 -11.14 -6.13 4.33
N ASN A 187 -10.11 -6.85 4.77
CA ASN A 187 -9.18 -7.58 3.91
C ASN A 187 -9.80 -8.94 3.52
N LYS A 188 -10.13 -9.10 2.24
CA LYS A 188 -10.57 -10.34 1.60
C LYS A 188 -9.75 -10.56 0.35
N LEU A 189 -9.48 -11.81 -0.03
CA LEU A 189 -8.92 -12.08 -1.34
C LEU A 189 -10.02 -11.97 -2.39
N VAL A 190 -9.73 -11.40 -3.56
CA VAL A 190 -10.65 -11.30 -4.69
C VAL A 190 -9.96 -11.82 -5.94
N SER A 191 -10.56 -12.84 -6.57
CA SER A 191 -10.01 -13.46 -7.77
C SER A 191 -9.87 -12.46 -8.91
N ARG A 192 -9.09 -12.79 -9.93
CA ARG A 192 -9.19 -12.14 -11.24
C ARG A 192 -10.46 -12.51 -11.97
N LYS A 193 -10.86 -11.64 -12.88
CA LYS A 193 -11.99 -11.88 -13.78
C LYS A 193 -11.61 -12.87 -14.89
N SER A 194 -10.40 -12.78 -15.41
CA SER A 194 -9.77 -13.79 -16.28
C SER A 194 -8.26 -13.60 -16.32
N ASP A 195 -7.55 -14.46 -17.05
CA ASP A 195 -6.10 -14.30 -17.29
C ASP A 195 -5.79 -12.99 -18.04
N ALA A 196 -6.69 -12.54 -18.92
CA ALA A 196 -6.53 -11.30 -19.69
C ALA A 196 -7.03 -10.06 -18.93
N ASP A 197 -8.13 -10.21 -18.18
CA ASP A 197 -8.77 -9.13 -17.42
C ASP A 197 -8.44 -9.26 -15.94
N GLY A 198 -7.43 -8.49 -15.53
CA GLY A 198 -6.94 -8.44 -14.16
C GLY A 198 -7.91 -7.77 -13.18
N SER A 199 -9.04 -7.20 -13.59
CA SER A 199 -10.00 -6.59 -12.65
C SER A 199 -10.63 -7.61 -11.69
N ASP A 200 -11.32 -7.11 -10.66
CA ASP A 200 -11.97 -7.95 -9.66
C ASP A 200 -12.95 -8.93 -10.29
N GLY A 201 -12.72 -10.19 -9.98
CA GLY A 201 -13.47 -11.32 -10.50
C GLY A 201 -14.64 -11.73 -9.63
N PRO A 202 -15.29 -12.83 -10.01
CA PRO A 202 -16.53 -13.25 -9.36
C PRO A 202 -16.32 -13.89 -7.99
N TYR A 203 -15.10 -14.28 -7.62
CA TYR A 203 -14.85 -15.02 -6.38
C TYR A 203 -14.14 -14.16 -5.33
N SER A 204 -14.52 -14.32 -4.07
CA SER A 204 -13.74 -13.81 -2.95
C SER A 204 -13.57 -14.84 -1.85
N LEU A 205 -12.40 -14.85 -1.21
CA LEU A 205 -12.09 -15.66 -0.05
C LEU A 205 -11.91 -14.76 1.17
N LEU A 206 -12.64 -15.04 2.24
CA LEU A 206 -12.58 -14.29 3.50
C LEU A 206 -12.47 -15.23 4.69
N LEU A 207 -11.96 -14.71 5.81
CA LEU A 207 -11.96 -15.41 7.08
C LEU A 207 -13.17 -14.95 7.89
N ASP A 208 -14.09 -15.86 8.20
CA ASP A 208 -15.20 -15.63 9.11
C ASP A 208 -14.94 -16.28 10.48
N HIS A 209 -15.95 -16.35 11.34
CA HIS A 209 -15.85 -16.96 12.67
C HIS A 209 -15.77 -18.49 12.65
N LYS A 210 -16.13 -19.13 11.54
CA LYS A 210 -16.12 -20.58 11.32
C LYS A 210 -14.90 -21.03 10.51
N GLY A 211 -14.21 -20.13 9.83
CA GLY A 211 -13.00 -20.42 9.07
C GLY A 211 -12.96 -19.66 7.75
N PHE A 212 -12.27 -20.22 6.76
CA PHE A 212 -12.27 -19.65 5.42
C PHE A 212 -13.59 -19.92 4.70
N ALA A 213 -14.19 -18.88 4.15
CA ALA A 213 -15.41 -18.95 3.39
C ALA A 213 -15.23 -18.25 2.03
N MET A 214 -15.76 -18.88 0.99
CA MET A 214 -15.66 -18.39 -0.39
C MET A 214 -17.02 -17.92 -0.88
N TYR A 215 -17.09 -16.77 -1.55
CA TYR A 215 -18.33 -16.13 -1.97
C TYR A 215 -18.30 -15.77 -3.45
N LEU A 216 -19.47 -15.78 -4.07
CA LEU A 216 -19.71 -15.21 -5.39
C LEU A 216 -20.06 -13.72 -5.26
N ASN A 217 -19.12 -12.83 -5.56
CA ASN A 217 -19.16 -11.37 -5.32
C ASN A 217 -20.47 -10.71 -5.82
N ASN A 218 -20.93 -11.06 -7.03
CA ASN A 218 -22.13 -10.43 -7.62
C ASN A 218 -23.44 -10.75 -6.89
N SER A 219 -23.46 -11.81 -6.08
CA SER A 219 -24.68 -12.28 -5.40
C SER A 219 -24.54 -12.36 -3.88
N GLY A 220 -23.31 -12.25 -3.35
CA GLY A 220 -23.00 -12.57 -1.95
C GLY A 220 -23.26 -14.04 -1.59
N LYS A 221 -23.49 -14.92 -2.58
CA LYS A 221 -23.79 -16.33 -2.35
C LYS A 221 -22.56 -17.06 -1.86
N LEU A 222 -22.68 -17.74 -0.73
CA LEU A 222 -21.67 -18.68 -0.22
C LEU A 222 -21.48 -19.82 -1.22
N LEU A 223 -20.22 -20.08 -1.59
CA LEU A 223 -19.84 -21.21 -2.42
C LEU A 223 -19.47 -22.39 -1.52
N VAL A 224 -20.15 -23.50 -1.73
CA VAL A 224 -19.85 -24.77 -1.05
C VAL A 224 -18.79 -25.50 -1.88
N TYR A 225 -17.62 -25.70 -1.30
CA TYR A 225 -16.53 -26.48 -1.88
C TYR A 225 -16.09 -27.54 -0.88
N GLY A 226 -15.89 -28.79 -1.33
CA GLY A 226 -15.32 -29.89 -0.54
C GLY A 226 -15.97 -30.15 0.83
N GLY A 227 -17.04 -30.95 0.84
CA GLY A 227 -17.84 -31.45 1.98
C GLY A 227 -17.27 -31.34 3.41
N GLY A 228 -17.88 -30.45 4.20
CA GLY A 228 -17.80 -30.44 5.66
C GLY A 228 -17.94 -29.02 6.22
N GLU A 229 -18.77 -28.84 7.25
CA GLU A 229 -18.57 -27.71 8.16
C GLU A 229 -17.13 -27.78 8.69
N ALA A 230 -16.48 -26.62 8.81
CA ALA A 230 -15.16 -26.52 9.41
C ALA A 230 -15.19 -27.15 10.82
N ALA A 231 -14.84 -28.43 10.92
CA ALA A 231 -14.55 -29.06 12.17
C ALA A 231 -13.25 -28.44 12.68
N THR A 232 -13.34 -27.91 13.89
CA THR A 232 -12.24 -27.41 14.71
C THR A 232 -10.94 -28.16 14.45
N MET A 233 -9.93 -27.46 13.91
CA MET A 233 -8.56 -27.89 14.09
C MET A 233 -8.22 -27.69 15.56
N GLU A 234 -8.35 -28.76 16.35
CA GLU A 234 -7.66 -28.83 17.64
C GLU A 234 -6.16 -28.93 17.36
N VAL A 235 -5.43 -27.97 17.92
CA VAL A 235 -3.96 -27.96 17.94
C VAL A 235 -3.51 -29.09 18.86
N LEU A 236 -2.79 -30.06 18.32
CA LEU A 236 -1.92 -30.96 19.09
C LEU A 236 -0.59 -30.26 19.36
#